data_AF-A0A399R6V7-F1
#
_entry.id   AF-A0A399R6V7-F1
#
_cell.length_a   1.000
_cell.length_b   1.000
_cell.length_c   1.000
_cell.angle_alpha   90.00
_cell.angle_beta   90.00
_cell.angle_gamma   90.00
#
_symmetry.space_group_name_H-M   'P 1'
#
loop_
_entity.id
_entity.type
_entity.pdbx_description
1 polymer ?
#
loop_
_entity_poly.entity_id
_entity_poly.type
_entity_poly.pdbx_seq_one_letter_code
_entity_poly.pdbx_strand_id
1 'polypeptide(L)'
;MKSGSELFKDGKANMPSKAEVSEQAIDRVFSSEPRLTDIKANFSHLVQEVERVAYEIYLESESRVYSELLDEFVGDGSNRIINEDKFIVLNQFFTSLSNSRKSRAGDTFELNIKNMLERLNYPFVHQAKLGDDRPDYIMPTQSHYEALPADCIIFTCKRTLKERWKQIVSEGSTGTTFFLATIDEKISGSGLKNMASKNVQVVVPRKLKHDKYSEYLNVISFEDFIEDHLDPGVERWKKRGIL
;
A
#
# COMPACT_ATOMS: atom_id res chain seq x y z
N MET A 1 14.29 -13.77 -31.85
CA MET A 1 13.12 -14.00 -30.98
C MET A 1 13.11 -12.90 -29.93
N LYS A 2 11.97 -12.27 -29.65
CA LYS A 2 11.87 -11.26 -28.57
C LYS A 2 12.35 -11.88 -27.25
N SER A 3 13.02 -11.11 -26.41
CA SER A 3 13.36 -11.52 -25.04
C SER A 3 12.10 -11.65 -24.18
N GLY A 4 12.17 -12.40 -23.08
CA GLY A 4 11.02 -12.51 -22.16
C GLY A 4 10.63 -11.18 -21.52
N SER A 5 11.61 -10.28 -21.35
CA SER A 5 11.39 -8.91 -20.87
C SER A 5 10.63 -8.04 -21.88
N GLU A 6 10.87 -8.21 -23.18
CA GLU A 6 10.13 -7.52 -24.23
C GLU A 6 8.70 -8.06 -24.34
N LEU A 7 8.53 -9.39 -24.31
CA LEU A 7 7.22 -10.03 -24.27
C LEU A 7 6.40 -9.49 -23.08
N PHE A 8 6.99 -9.42 -21.89
CA PHE A 8 6.32 -8.85 -20.72
C PHE A 8 5.90 -7.38 -20.92
N LYS A 9 6.73 -6.55 -21.57
CA LYS A 9 6.42 -5.15 -21.85
C LYS A 9 5.24 -5.00 -22.81
N ASP A 10 5.13 -5.85 -23.81
CA ASP A 10 4.02 -5.85 -24.77
C ASP A 10 2.68 -6.04 -24.05
N GLY A 11 2.58 -7.04 -23.17
CA GLY A 11 1.36 -7.23 -22.36
C GLY A 11 1.15 -6.12 -21.33
N LYS A 12 2.22 -5.59 -20.72
CA LYS A 12 2.12 -4.54 -19.70
C LYS A 12 1.41 -3.28 -20.20
N ALA A 13 1.51 -2.94 -21.49
CA ALA A 13 0.83 -1.79 -22.07
C ALA A 13 -0.71 -1.90 -22.01
N ASN A 14 -1.24 -3.13 -21.99
CA ASN A 14 -2.68 -3.42 -21.95
C ASN A 14 -3.18 -3.77 -20.53
N MET A 15 -2.30 -3.74 -19.53
CA MET A 15 -2.68 -3.94 -18.14
C MET A 15 -3.27 -2.65 -17.56
N PRO A 16 -4.32 -2.71 -16.73
CA PRO A 16 -4.82 -1.52 -16.05
C PRO A 16 -3.70 -0.92 -15.19
N SER A 17 -3.69 0.39 -15.08
CA SER A 17 -2.85 1.12 -14.14
C SER A 17 -3.19 0.74 -12.69
N LYS A 18 -2.30 1.10 -11.78
CA LYS A 18 -2.48 0.82 -10.34
C LYS A 18 -3.61 1.67 -9.76
N ALA A 19 -3.79 2.89 -10.28
CA ALA A 19 -4.88 3.79 -9.94
C ALA A 19 -6.22 3.24 -10.40
N GLU A 20 -6.34 2.80 -11.67
CA GLU A 20 -7.59 2.20 -12.18
C GLU A 20 -8.01 0.96 -11.39
N VAL A 21 -7.06 0.08 -11.02
CA VAL A 21 -7.37 -1.10 -10.18
C VAL A 21 -7.86 -0.66 -8.79
N SER A 22 -7.22 0.34 -8.18
CA SER A 22 -7.59 0.84 -6.86
C SER A 22 -8.96 1.52 -6.88
N GLU A 23 -9.23 2.36 -7.88
CA GLU A 23 -10.51 3.06 -8.05
C GLU A 23 -11.66 2.07 -8.25
N GLN A 24 -11.51 1.10 -9.16
CA GLN A 24 -12.52 0.06 -9.38
C GLN A 24 -12.77 -0.79 -8.13
N ALA A 25 -11.73 -1.07 -7.35
CA ALA A 25 -11.88 -1.80 -6.09
C ALA A 25 -12.67 -1.00 -5.06
N ILE A 26 -12.35 0.29 -4.92
CA ILE A 26 -13.09 1.23 -4.05
C ILE A 26 -14.56 1.30 -4.50
N ASP A 27 -14.84 1.52 -5.77
CA ASP A 27 -16.22 1.62 -6.28
C ASP A 27 -17.03 0.35 -6.03
N ARG A 28 -16.40 -0.83 -6.20
CA ARG A 28 -17.07 -2.11 -5.95
C ARG A 28 -17.36 -2.33 -4.47
N VAL A 29 -16.42 -1.99 -3.58
CA VAL A 29 -16.59 -2.14 -2.13
C VAL A 29 -17.58 -1.11 -1.57
N PHE A 30 -17.55 0.12 -2.08
CA PHE A 30 -18.39 1.23 -1.63
C PHE A 30 -19.58 1.49 -2.57
N SER A 31 -20.10 0.44 -3.21
CA SER A 31 -21.21 0.53 -4.16
C SER A 31 -22.49 1.11 -3.56
N SER A 32 -22.71 0.91 -2.26
CA SER A 32 -23.63 1.70 -1.45
C SER A 32 -22.82 2.74 -0.68
N GLU A 33 -23.17 4.04 -0.74
CA GLU A 33 -22.47 5.07 0.05
C GLU A 33 -22.72 4.88 1.55
N PRO A 34 -21.76 4.33 2.33
CA PRO A 34 -21.96 4.12 3.74
C PRO A 34 -21.71 5.42 4.51
N ARG A 35 -22.25 5.54 5.73
CA ARG A 35 -21.97 6.70 6.57
C ARG A 35 -20.50 6.72 6.95
N LEU A 36 -19.90 7.92 7.06
CA LEU A 36 -18.49 8.08 7.42
C LEU A 36 -18.13 7.39 8.75
N THR A 37 -19.04 7.41 9.73
CA THR A 37 -18.87 6.71 11.02
C THR A 37 -18.74 5.20 10.85
N ASP A 38 -19.48 4.62 9.91
CA ASP A 38 -19.45 3.18 9.64
C ASP A 38 -18.14 2.80 8.94
N ILE A 39 -17.60 3.68 8.08
CA ILE A 39 -16.28 3.50 7.46
C ILE A 39 -15.18 3.49 8.54
N LYS A 40 -15.16 4.50 9.41
CA LYS A 40 -14.15 4.61 10.48
C LYS A 40 -14.18 3.41 11.42
N ALA A 41 -15.37 3.00 11.85
CA ALA A 41 -15.54 1.89 12.79
C ALA A 41 -15.13 0.51 12.21
N ASN A 42 -15.10 0.38 10.88
CA ASN A 42 -14.79 -0.87 10.17
C ASN A 42 -13.56 -0.74 9.26
N PHE A 43 -12.68 0.23 9.52
CA PHE A 43 -11.60 0.59 8.60
C PHE A 43 -10.68 -0.60 8.27
N SER A 44 -10.32 -1.40 9.26
CA SER A 44 -9.50 -2.61 9.10
C SER A 44 -10.14 -3.61 8.13
N HIS A 45 -11.44 -3.87 8.28
CA HIS A 45 -12.16 -4.79 7.41
C HIS A 45 -12.23 -4.25 5.97
N LEU A 46 -12.53 -2.95 5.83
CA LEU A 46 -12.62 -2.30 4.52
C LEU A 46 -11.28 -2.28 3.78
N VAL A 47 -10.17 -2.03 4.48
CA VAL A 47 -8.83 -2.12 3.89
C VAL A 47 -8.56 -3.53 3.36
N GLN A 48 -8.89 -4.56 4.14
CA GLN A 48 -8.71 -5.95 3.72
C GLN A 48 -9.59 -6.31 2.51
N GLU A 49 -10.83 -5.84 2.50
CA GLU A 49 -11.77 -6.09 1.42
C GLU A 49 -11.38 -5.37 0.12
N VAL A 50 -10.97 -4.10 0.20
CA VAL A 50 -10.45 -3.35 -0.96
C VAL A 50 -9.19 -4.01 -1.52
N GLU A 51 -8.27 -4.45 -0.67
CA GLU A 51 -7.07 -5.20 -1.10
C GLU A 51 -7.42 -6.52 -1.81
N ARG A 52 -8.42 -7.25 -1.29
CA ARG A 52 -8.91 -8.50 -1.90
C ARG A 52 -9.50 -8.24 -3.29
N VAL A 53 -10.41 -7.28 -3.38
CA VAL A 53 -11.09 -6.92 -4.64
C VAL A 53 -10.11 -6.35 -5.67
N ALA A 54 -9.17 -5.50 -5.25
CA ALA A 54 -8.10 -4.99 -6.12
C ALA A 54 -7.24 -6.12 -6.70
N TYR A 55 -6.94 -7.14 -5.89
CA TYR A 55 -6.20 -8.31 -6.35
C TYR A 55 -7.00 -9.13 -7.37
N GLU A 56 -8.30 -9.31 -7.16
CA GLU A 56 -9.19 -10.01 -8.10
C GLU A 56 -9.25 -9.31 -9.46
N ILE A 57 -9.50 -8.00 -9.47
CA ILE A 57 -9.52 -7.17 -10.71
C ILE A 57 -8.18 -7.29 -11.46
N TYR A 58 -7.06 -7.25 -10.73
CA TYR A 58 -5.74 -7.42 -11.30
C TYR A 58 -5.57 -8.82 -11.92
N LEU A 59 -5.96 -9.89 -11.24
CA LEU A 59 -5.82 -11.26 -11.72
C LEU A 59 -6.68 -11.53 -12.96
N GLU A 60 -7.91 -11.02 -13.00
CA GLU A 60 -8.78 -11.10 -14.17
C GLU A 60 -8.13 -10.44 -15.40
N SER A 61 -7.60 -9.22 -15.20
CA SER A 61 -6.90 -8.48 -16.25
C SER A 61 -5.62 -9.16 -16.70
N GLU A 62 -4.82 -9.66 -15.74
CA GLU A 62 -3.57 -10.37 -15.99
C GLU A 62 -3.83 -11.65 -16.79
N SER A 63 -4.83 -12.44 -16.39
CA SER A 63 -5.20 -13.68 -17.08
C SER A 63 -5.60 -13.38 -18.52
N ARG A 64 -6.47 -12.40 -18.75
CA ARG A 64 -6.90 -12.02 -20.10
C ARG A 64 -5.73 -11.58 -20.97
N VAL A 65 -4.97 -10.58 -20.53
CA VAL A 65 -3.90 -9.96 -21.33
C VAL A 65 -2.78 -10.93 -21.64
N TYR A 66 -2.30 -11.67 -20.63
CA TYR A 66 -1.13 -12.52 -20.82
C TYR A 66 -1.48 -13.89 -21.40
N SER A 67 -2.73 -14.37 -21.29
CA SER A 67 -3.11 -15.61 -22.00
C SER A 67 -3.12 -15.42 -23.52
N GLU A 68 -3.70 -14.32 -24.01
CA GLU A 68 -3.70 -13.96 -25.43
C GLU A 68 -2.26 -13.81 -25.96
N LEU A 69 -1.43 -13.08 -25.23
CA LEU A 69 -0.03 -12.87 -25.59
C LEU A 69 0.79 -14.17 -25.62
N LEU A 70 0.58 -15.05 -24.65
CA LEU A 70 1.30 -16.33 -24.59
C LEU A 70 0.81 -17.31 -25.66
N ASP A 71 -0.46 -17.28 -26.03
CA ASP A 71 -1.01 -18.08 -27.14
C ASP A 71 -0.35 -17.68 -28.47
N GLU A 72 -0.24 -16.37 -28.73
CA GLU A 72 0.49 -15.84 -29.89
C GLU A 72 1.97 -16.24 -29.88
N PHE A 73 2.65 -16.11 -28.74
CA PHE A 73 4.06 -16.46 -28.62
C PHE A 73 4.35 -17.95 -28.82
N VAL A 74 3.49 -18.81 -28.27
CA VAL A 74 3.63 -20.26 -28.39
C VAL A 74 3.32 -20.69 -29.83
N GLY A 75 2.33 -20.09 -30.49
CA GLY A 75 1.95 -20.39 -31.86
C GLY A 75 1.21 -21.72 -32.00
N ASP A 76 0.95 -22.14 -33.25
CA ASP A 76 0.14 -23.31 -33.58
C ASP A 76 0.98 -24.56 -33.97
N GLY A 77 0.32 -25.71 -34.11
CA GLY A 77 0.94 -26.94 -34.62
C GLY A 77 2.23 -27.35 -33.89
N SER A 78 3.30 -27.62 -34.65
CA SER A 78 4.62 -27.98 -34.10
C SER A 78 5.30 -26.85 -33.31
N ASN A 79 4.90 -25.60 -33.53
CA ASN A 79 5.40 -24.47 -32.74
C ASN A 79 4.85 -24.50 -31.30
N ARG A 80 3.77 -25.23 -31.02
CA ARG A 80 3.23 -25.36 -29.66
C ARG A 80 4.16 -26.07 -28.67
N ILE A 81 5.19 -26.76 -29.17
CA ILE A 81 6.21 -27.40 -28.33
C ILE A 81 7.11 -26.33 -27.71
N ILE A 82 7.17 -26.31 -26.37
CA ILE A 82 8.10 -25.45 -25.63
C ILE A 82 9.48 -26.11 -25.65
N ASN A 83 10.33 -25.67 -26.58
CA ASN A 83 11.74 -26.05 -26.64
C ASN A 83 12.60 -25.21 -25.67
N GLU A 84 13.91 -25.50 -25.61
CA GLU A 84 14.85 -24.82 -24.71
C GLU A 84 14.85 -23.29 -24.91
N ASP A 85 14.86 -22.82 -26.15
CA ASP A 85 14.82 -21.39 -26.47
C ASP A 85 13.55 -20.71 -25.94
N LYS A 86 12.38 -21.31 -26.20
CA LYS A 86 11.09 -20.79 -25.71
C LYS A 86 11.02 -20.85 -24.18
N PHE A 87 11.56 -21.89 -23.57
CA PHE A 87 11.63 -22.00 -22.11
C PHE A 87 12.42 -20.85 -21.49
N ILE A 88 13.58 -20.48 -22.07
CA ILE A 88 14.39 -19.35 -21.58
C ILE A 88 13.59 -18.04 -21.63
N VAL A 89 12.87 -17.79 -22.72
CA VAL A 89 12.01 -16.59 -22.87
C VAL A 89 10.89 -16.59 -21.84
N LEU A 90 10.18 -17.71 -21.67
CA LEU A 90 9.10 -17.83 -20.69
C LEU A 90 9.59 -17.63 -19.26
N ASN A 91 10.76 -18.18 -18.91
CA ASN A 91 11.34 -18.00 -17.58
C ASN A 91 11.67 -16.52 -17.28
N GLN A 92 12.24 -15.80 -18.26
CA GLN A 92 12.47 -14.35 -18.14
C GLN A 92 11.16 -13.57 -18.03
N PHE A 93 10.15 -13.95 -18.81
CA PHE A 93 8.81 -13.37 -18.76
C PHE A 93 8.18 -13.53 -17.37
N PHE A 94 8.12 -14.76 -16.82
CA PHE A 94 7.52 -15.02 -15.51
C PHE A 94 8.29 -14.34 -14.36
N THR A 95 9.61 -14.21 -14.49
CA THR A 95 10.43 -13.43 -13.56
C THR A 95 10.03 -11.95 -13.57
N SER A 96 9.86 -11.38 -14.76
CA SER A 96 9.42 -9.99 -14.94
C SER A 96 8.00 -9.77 -14.39
N LEU A 97 7.08 -10.70 -14.67
CA LEU A 97 5.71 -10.68 -14.16
C LEU A 97 5.68 -10.75 -12.63
N SER A 98 6.46 -11.64 -12.02
CA SER A 98 6.57 -11.77 -10.55
C SER A 98 7.08 -10.49 -9.88
N ASN A 99 8.11 -9.85 -10.47
CA ASN A 99 8.62 -8.57 -9.96
C ASN A 99 7.60 -7.43 -10.12
N SER A 100 6.87 -7.41 -11.24
CA SER A 100 5.77 -6.48 -11.46
C SER A 100 4.68 -6.63 -10.41
N ARG A 101 4.22 -7.86 -10.11
CA ARG A 101 3.23 -8.13 -9.06
C ARG A 101 3.66 -7.57 -7.70
N LYS A 102 4.93 -7.76 -7.32
CA LYS A 102 5.47 -7.25 -6.04
C LYS A 102 5.44 -5.72 -5.97
N SER A 103 5.88 -5.04 -7.03
CA SER A 103 5.86 -3.57 -7.11
C SER A 103 4.42 -3.06 -7.09
N ARG A 104 3.55 -3.60 -7.94
CA ARG A 104 2.15 -3.19 -8.04
C ARG A 104 1.40 -3.36 -6.73
N ALA A 105 1.60 -4.47 -6.02
CA ALA A 105 0.91 -4.70 -4.77
C ALA A 105 1.29 -3.67 -3.68
N GLY A 106 2.55 -3.22 -3.63
CA GLY A 106 2.96 -2.17 -2.70
C GLY A 106 2.27 -0.84 -3.01
N ASP A 107 2.33 -0.43 -4.26
CA ASP A 107 1.75 0.83 -4.74
C ASP A 107 0.21 0.84 -4.67
N THR A 108 -0.45 -0.29 -4.97
CA THR A 108 -1.90 -0.42 -4.86
C THR A 108 -2.36 -0.33 -3.41
N PHE A 109 -1.60 -0.88 -2.45
CA PHE A 109 -1.91 -0.72 -1.03
C PHE A 109 -1.83 0.74 -0.57
N GLU A 110 -0.79 1.48 -1.01
CA GLU A 110 -0.69 2.92 -0.79
C GLU A 110 -1.92 3.64 -1.36
N LEU A 111 -2.24 3.44 -2.64
CA LEU A 111 -3.40 4.07 -3.29
C LEU A 111 -4.75 3.72 -2.63
N ASN A 112 -4.93 2.47 -2.19
CA ASN A 112 -6.14 2.05 -1.50
C ASN A 112 -6.30 2.82 -0.19
N ILE A 113 -5.23 2.95 0.60
CA ILE A 113 -5.25 3.74 1.84
C ILE A 113 -5.51 5.23 1.55
N LYS A 114 -4.88 5.79 0.52
CA LYS A 114 -5.15 7.17 0.07
C LYS A 114 -6.65 7.37 -0.20
N ASN A 115 -7.23 6.54 -1.06
CA ASN A 115 -8.63 6.67 -1.48
C ASN A 115 -9.59 6.50 -0.28
N MET A 116 -9.26 5.61 0.66
CA MET A 116 -10.00 5.44 1.92
C MET A 116 -9.97 6.71 2.80
N LEU A 117 -8.80 7.35 2.93
CA LEU A 117 -8.65 8.59 3.69
C LEU A 117 -9.36 9.78 3.03
N GLU A 118 -9.33 9.87 1.69
CA GLU A 118 -10.07 10.89 0.93
C GLU A 118 -11.57 10.76 1.10
N ARG A 119 -12.09 9.54 1.08
CA ARG A 119 -13.53 9.27 1.34
C ARG A 119 -13.97 9.73 2.73
N LEU A 120 -13.05 9.76 3.69
CA LEU A 120 -13.27 10.27 5.04
C LEU A 120 -13.03 11.78 5.18
N ASN A 121 -12.67 12.47 4.09
CA ASN A 121 -12.31 13.88 4.05
C ASN A 121 -11.17 14.24 5.01
N TYR A 122 -10.19 13.34 5.17
CA TYR A 122 -9.01 13.65 5.98
C TYR A 122 -8.05 14.58 5.25
N PRO A 123 -7.46 15.56 5.96
CA PRO A 123 -6.47 16.47 5.40
C PRO A 123 -5.11 15.78 5.33
N PHE A 124 -4.54 15.66 4.14
CA PHE A 124 -3.19 15.14 3.98
C PHE A 124 -2.53 15.64 2.69
N VAL A 125 -1.20 15.57 2.67
CA VAL A 125 -0.37 15.70 1.47
C VAL A 125 0.20 14.34 1.13
N HIS A 126 -0.08 13.87 -0.09
CA HIS A 126 0.46 12.61 -0.62
C HIS A 126 1.85 12.83 -1.24
N GLN A 127 2.77 11.87 -1.07
CA GLN A 127 4.14 11.91 -1.59
C GLN A 127 4.92 13.16 -1.17
N ALA A 128 4.81 13.50 0.11
CA ALA A 128 5.51 14.65 0.67
C ALA A 128 7.04 14.45 0.65
N LYS A 129 7.77 15.56 0.62
CA LYS A 129 9.23 15.57 0.65
C LYS A 129 9.69 16.31 1.91
N LEU A 130 10.40 15.61 2.77
CA LEU A 130 10.93 16.11 4.04
C LEU A 130 12.46 16.00 4.05
N GLY A 131 13.12 16.89 3.30
CA GLY A 131 14.56 16.74 3.06
C GLY A 131 14.86 15.41 2.38
N ASP A 132 15.61 14.54 3.05
CA ASP A 132 15.95 13.19 2.57
C ASP A 132 14.84 12.16 2.84
N ASP A 133 13.94 12.44 3.78
CA ASP A 133 12.81 11.57 4.09
C ASP A 133 11.65 11.79 3.12
N ARG A 134 11.00 10.69 2.75
CA ARG A 134 9.85 10.68 1.85
C ARG A 134 8.74 9.82 2.42
N PRO A 135 8.03 10.31 3.45
CA PRO A 135 6.83 9.63 3.90
C PRO A 135 5.76 9.68 2.80
N ASP A 136 4.91 8.67 2.77
CA ASP A 136 3.84 8.62 1.78
C ASP A 136 2.78 9.70 2.08
N TYR A 137 2.58 10.05 3.35
CA TYR A 137 1.60 11.03 3.81
C TYR A 137 2.11 11.92 4.93
N ILE A 138 1.70 13.19 4.88
CA ILE A 138 1.81 14.17 5.99
C ILE A 138 0.46 14.80 6.22
N MET A 139 0.09 14.96 7.49
CA MET A 139 -1.17 15.57 7.89
C MET A 139 -0.90 16.69 8.91
N PRO A 140 -1.54 17.87 8.77
CA PRO A 140 -2.59 18.19 7.80
C PRO A 140 -2.04 18.69 6.46
N THR A 141 -0.95 19.47 6.47
CA THR A 141 -0.38 20.11 5.28
C THR A 141 1.15 20.18 5.36
N GLN A 142 1.80 20.34 4.22
CA GLN A 142 3.25 20.53 4.14
C GLN A 142 3.70 21.83 4.84
N SER A 143 2.97 22.93 4.64
CA SER A 143 3.30 24.22 5.28
C SER A 143 3.17 24.16 6.79
N HIS A 144 2.17 23.45 7.32
CA HIS A 144 2.03 23.23 8.76
C HIS A 144 3.18 22.38 9.31
N TYR A 145 3.61 21.37 8.56
CA TYR A 145 4.77 20.58 8.93
C TYR A 145 6.05 21.42 8.99
N GLU A 146 6.31 22.28 8.00
CA GLU A 146 7.49 23.15 7.99
C GLU A 146 7.49 24.15 9.15
N ALA A 147 6.31 24.64 9.56
CA ALA A 147 6.17 25.57 10.66
C ALA A 147 6.19 24.90 12.05
N LEU A 148 5.53 23.73 12.19
CA LEU A 148 5.35 23.03 13.46
C LEU A 148 5.29 21.50 13.27
N PRO A 149 6.44 20.84 13.02
CA PRO A 149 6.48 19.39 12.75
C PRO A 149 5.88 18.53 13.87
N ALA A 150 6.07 18.96 15.12
CA ALA A 150 5.60 18.24 16.31
C ALA A 150 4.07 18.16 16.42
N ASP A 151 3.34 18.99 15.67
CA ASP A 151 1.87 19.00 15.65
C ASP A 151 1.28 18.20 14.47
N CYS A 152 2.14 17.60 13.64
CA CYS A 152 1.77 16.87 12.43
C CYS A 152 1.81 15.35 12.64
N ILE A 153 1.08 14.64 11.78
CA ILE A 153 1.14 13.18 11.70
C ILE A 153 1.92 12.81 10.43
N ILE A 154 2.97 12.00 10.62
CA ILE A 154 3.71 11.37 9.52
C ILE A 154 3.22 9.94 9.39
N PHE A 155 2.69 9.61 8.22
CA PHE A 155 2.07 8.32 7.96
C PHE A 155 2.64 7.71 6.68
N THR A 156 3.03 6.44 6.72
CA THR A 156 3.64 5.71 5.59
C THR A 156 3.03 4.33 5.48
N CYS A 157 2.90 3.82 4.27
CA CYS A 157 2.30 2.54 3.95
C CYS A 157 3.36 1.58 3.41
N LYS A 158 3.41 0.38 3.98
CA LYS A 158 4.20 -0.72 3.44
C LYS A 158 3.38 -2.00 3.55
N ARG A 159 2.94 -2.55 2.41
CA ARG A 159 2.16 -3.81 2.38
C ARG A 159 2.88 -4.98 3.06
N THR A 160 4.19 -5.08 2.86
CA THR A 160 5.08 -5.99 3.60
C THR A 160 6.26 -5.20 4.15
N LEU A 161 6.80 -5.57 5.32
CA LEU A 161 7.84 -4.81 6.01
C LEU A 161 9.24 -5.39 5.79
N LYS A 162 9.46 -6.66 6.15
CA LYS A 162 10.82 -7.27 6.23
C LYS A 162 11.85 -6.28 6.84
N GLU A 163 12.96 -6.01 6.16
CA GLU A 163 13.94 -4.99 6.52
C GLU A 163 13.64 -3.59 5.96
N ARG A 164 12.66 -3.45 5.07
CA ARG A 164 12.37 -2.22 4.31
C ARG A 164 11.80 -1.09 5.17
N TRP A 165 11.27 -1.38 6.34
CA TRP A 165 10.88 -0.35 7.31
C TRP A 165 12.06 0.52 7.74
N LYS A 166 13.31 0.04 7.64
CA LYS A 166 14.49 0.86 7.96
C LYS A 166 14.63 2.08 7.06
N GLN A 167 13.98 2.07 5.89
CA GLN A 167 14.01 3.16 4.92
C GLN A 167 13.15 4.36 5.33
N ILE A 168 12.27 4.22 6.33
CA ILE A 168 11.34 5.30 6.75
C ILE A 168 11.89 6.16 7.90
N VAL A 169 13.04 5.80 8.48
CA VAL A 169 13.66 6.56 9.58
C VAL A 169 15.08 6.94 9.19
N SER A 170 15.31 8.23 8.91
CA SER A 170 16.65 8.80 8.74
C SER A 170 17.27 9.22 10.08
N GLU A 171 18.57 9.55 10.06
CA GLU A 171 19.29 10.08 11.24
C GLU A 171 18.72 11.45 11.70
N GLY A 172 18.14 12.23 10.77
CA GLY A 172 17.51 13.53 11.05
C GLY A 172 16.12 13.44 11.68
N SER A 173 15.51 12.25 11.71
CA SER A 173 14.15 12.00 12.22
C SER A 173 14.02 11.92 13.76
N THR A 174 15.07 12.29 14.50
CA THR A 174 15.15 12.10 15.96
C THR A 174 14.01 12.83 16.69
N GLY A 175 13.24 12.10 17.49
CA GLY A 175 12.11 12.64 18.27
C GLY A 175 10.77 12.71 17.51
N THR A 176 10.75 12.38 16.21
CA THR A 176 9.52 12.34 15.41
C THR A 176 8.87 10.97 15.51
N THR A 177 7.54 10.93 15.64
CA THR A 177 6.77 9.69 15.63
C THR A 177 6.28 9.38 14.22
N PHE A 178 6.55 8.18 13.74
CA PHE A 178 6.10 7.70 12.43
C PHE A 178 5.01 6.65 12.61
N PHE A 179 3.91 6.80 11.88
CA PHE A 179 2.88 5.77 11.78
C PHE A 179 3.10 4.96 10.50
N LEU A 180 3.34 3.66 10.66
CA LEU A 180 3.65 2.74 9.57
C LEU A 180 2.49 1.76 9.40
N ALA A 181 1.63 2.01 8.41
CA ALA A 181 0.54 1.13 8.04
C ALA A 181 1.04 -0.12 7.29
N THR A 182 0.54 -1.27 7.71
CA THR A 182 0.86 -2.55 7.07
C THR A 182 -0.22 -3.59 7.26
N ILE A 183 -0.30 -4.53 6.32
CA ILE A 183 -1.08 -5.77 6.43
C ILE A 183 -0.15 -7.00 6.51
N ASP A 184 1.14 -6.79 6.80
CA ASP A 184 2.12 -7.86 6.92
C ASP A 184 1.87 -8.68 8.18
N GLU A 185 1.54 -9.95 8.00
CA GLU A 185 1.35 -10.87 9.12
C GLU A 185 2.63 -11.52 9.65
N LYS A 186 3.79 -11.22 9.04
CA LYS A 186 5.08 -11.87 9.30
C LYS A 186 6.13 -10.89 9.85
N ILE A 187 5.70 -9.94 10.67
CA ILE A 187 6.60 -9.03 11.39
C ILE A 187 7.21 -9.77 12.57
N SER A 188 8.54 -9.77 12.69
CA SER A 188 9.23 -10.38 13.82
C SER A 188 9.13 -9.50 15.07
N GLY A 189 9.09 -10.11 16.26
CA GLY A 189 9.12 -9.37 17.53
C GLY A 189 10.37 -8.51 17.70
N SER A 190 11.52 -8.96 17.20
CA SER A 190 12.74 -8.13 17.15
C SER A 190 12.60 -6.93 16.22
N GLY A 191 11.91 -7.09 15.09
CA GLY A 191 11.56 -6.00 14.18
C GLY A 191 10.69 -4.95 14.87
N LEU A 192 9.63 -5.40 15.57
CA LEU A 192 8.72 -4.52 16.32
C LEU A 192 9.45 -3.76 17.44
N LYS A 193 10.33 -4.42 18.19
CA LYS A 193 11.16 -3.76 19.22
C LYS A 193 12.11 -2.72 18.63
N ASN A 194 12.73 -3.01 17.48
CA ASN A 194 13.59 -2.07 16.78
C ASN A 194 12.81 -0.87 16.21
N MET A 195 11.56 -1.08 15.77
CA MET A 195 10.66 0.00 15.36
C MET A 195 10.28 0.87 16.55
N ALA A 196 9.95 0.27 17.70
CA ALA A 196 9.65 0.99 18.93
C ALA A 196 10.83 1.89 19.37
N SER A 197 12.06 1.38 19.34
CA SER A 197 13.26 2.16 19.69
C SER A 197 13.53 3.34 18.74
N LYS A 198 12.85 3.39 17.60
CA LYS A 198 12.95 4.45 16.59
C LYS A 198 11.66 5.28 16.47
N ASN A 199 10.79 5.25 17.49
CA ASN A 199 9.51 5.96 17.51
C ASN A 199 8.58 5.64 16.33
N VAL A 200 8.62 4.39 15.85
CA VAL A 200 7.69 3.89 14.82
C VAL A 200 6.53 3.15 15.49
N GLN A 201 5.33 3.70 15.30
CA GLN A 201 4.05 3.09 15.63
C GLN A 201 3.55 2.30 14.41
N VAL A 202 3.37 0.99 14.56
CA VAL A 202 2.89 0.13 13.47
C VAL A 202 1.37 0.08 13.51
N VAL A 203 0.73 0.46 12.40
CA VAL A 203 -0.73 0.46 12.25
C VAL A 203 -1.14 -0.77 11.44
N VAL A 204 -1.95 -1.65 12.02
CA VAL A 204 -2.35 -2.93 11.40
C VAL A 204 -3.86 -3.16 11.44
N PRO A 205 -4.41 -4.14 10.69
CA PRO A 205 -5.79 -4.55 10.90
C PRO A 205 -6.05 -4.98 12.36
N ARG A 206 -7.20 -4.58 12.93
CA ARG A 206 -7.60 -4.90 14.32
C ARG A 206 -7.44 -6.38 14.67
N LYS A 207 -7.87 -7.27 13.76
CA LYS A 207 -7.71 -8.72 13.93
C LYS A 207 -6.23 -9.12 14.04
N LEU A 208 -5.36 -8.55 13.21
CA LEU A 208 -3.93 -8.85 13.24
C LEU A 208 -3.26 -8.32 14.52
N LYS A 209 -3.64 -7.12 14.99
CA LYS A 209 -3.22 -6.60 16.29
C LYS A 209 -3.59 -7.57 17.41
N HIS A 210 -4.85 -7.98 17.47
CA HIS A 210 -5.35 -8.87 18.52
C HIS A 210 -4.70 -10.26 18.47
N ASP A 211 -4.69 -10.90 17.30
CA ASP A 211 -4.33 -12.32 17.16
C ASP A 211 -2.81 -12.55 17.24
N LYS A 212 -1.98 -11.59 16.83
CA LYS A 212 -0.52 -11.79 16.73
C LYS A 212 0.34 -10.79 17.49
N TYR A 213 -0.16 -9.56 17.71
CA TYR A 213 0.69 -8.45 18.16
C TYR A 213 0.15 -7.74 19.41
N SER A 214 -0.71 -8.39 20.19
CA SER A 214 -1.38 -7.80 21.35
C SER A 214 -0.40 -7.33 22.43
N GLU A 215 0.71 -8.05 22.63
CA GLU A 215 1.77 -7.73 23.60
C GLU A 215 2.64 -6.51 23.23
N TYR A 216 2.61 -6.05 21.98
CA TYR A 216 3.47 -4.95 21.51
C TYR A 216 2.74 -3.62 21.58
N LEU A 217 3.16 -2.74 22.50
CA LEU A 217 2.54 -1.41 22.71
C LEU A 217 2.69 -0.47 21.51
N ASN A 218 3.75 -0.62 20.70
CA ASN A 218 3.96 0.17 19.50
C ASN A 218 3.23 -0.39 18.26
N VAL A 219 2.28 -1.31 18.46
CA VAL A 219 1.40 -1.82 17.41
C VAL A 219 -0.03 -1.46 17.80
N ILE A 220 -0.71 -0.72 16.94
CA ILE A 220 -2.09 -0.25 17.12
C ILE A 220 -2.95 -0.68 15.93
N SER A 221 -4.27 -0.74 16.11
CA SER A 221 -5.17 -1.00 14.98
C SER A 221 -5.36 0.26 14.12
N PHE A 222 -5.86 0.10 12.89
CA PHE A 222 -6.28 1.25 12.07
C PHE A 222 -7.34 2.10 12.78
N GLU A 223 -8.27 1.46 13.49
CA GLU A 223 -9.30 2.17 14.23
C GLU A 223 -8.71 2.95 15.40
N ASP A 224 -7.79 2.36 16.18
CA ASP A 224 -7.10 3.08 17.27
C ASP A 224 -6.29 4.26 16.71
N PHE A 225 -5.63 4.07 15.55
CA PHE A 225 -4.94 5.17 14.87
C PHE A 225 -5.89 6.32 14.52
N ILE A 226 -7.07 6.00 13.99
CA ILE A 226 -8.08 6.99 13.64
C ILE A 226 -8.60 7.70 14.90
N GLU A 227 -9.00 6.95 15.91
CA GLU A 227 -9.67 7.44 17.11
C GLU A 227 -8.72 8.22 18.05
N ASP A 228 -7.52 7.71 18.27
CA ASP A 228 -6.60 8.26 19.29
C ASP A 228 -5.61 9.28 18.73
N HIS A 229 -5.37 9.29 17.42
CA HIS A 229 -4.36 10.14 16.80
C HIS A 229 -4.92 11.05 15.72
N LEU A 230 -5.59 10.49 14.71
CA LEU A 230 -5.98 11.27 13.53
C LEU A 230 -7.16 12.19 13.80
N ASP A 231 -8.27 11.69 14.35
CA ASP A 231 -9.44 12.51 14.67
C ASP A 231 -9.11 13.62 15.68
N PRO A 232 -8.38 13.36 16.79
CA PRO A 232 -7.91 14.40 17.70
C PRO A 232 -6.95 15.40 17.02
N GLY A 233 -6.14 14.95 16.06
CA GLY A 233 -5.32 15.79 15.19
C GLY A 233 -6.17 16.79 14.42
N VAL A 234 -7.14 16.28 13.67
CA VAL A 234 -8.06 17.07 12.83
C VAL A 234 -8.82 18.10 13.64
N GLU A 235 -9.40 17.72 14.78
CA GLU A 235 -10.16 18.64 15.62
C GLU A 235 -9.27 19.74 16.21
N ARG A 236 -8.04 19.40 16.59
CA ARG A 236 -7.05 20.38 17.05
C ARG A 236 -6.66 21.36 15.94
N TRP A 237 -6.45 20.88 14.72
CA TRP A 237 -6.08 21.72 13.58
C TRP A 237 -7.21 22.68 13.18
N LYS A 238 -8.46 22.20 13.15
CA LYS A 238 -9.65 23.05 12.94
C LYS A 238 -9.79 24.13 14.00
N LYS A 239 -9.66 23.78 15.28
CA LYS A 239 -9.74 24.73 16.41
C LYS A 239 -8.70 25.85 16.31
N ARG A 240 -7.55 25.59 15.68
CA ARG A 240 -6.46 26.54 15.46
C ARG A 240 -6.56 27.30 14.13
N GLY A 241 -7.57 27.03 13.30
CA GLY A 241 -7.75 27.68 11.99
C GLY A 241 -6.70 27.27 10.94
N ILE A 242 -6.12 26.07 11.07
CA ILE A 242 -5.18 25.50 10.09
C ILE A 242 -5.93 24.85 8.92
N LEU A 243 -7.14 24.34 9.19
CA LEU A 243 -8.08 23.71 8.26
C LEU A 243 -9.37 24.53 8.16
#